data_AF-A0A7Z9WXV3-F1
#
_entry.id   AF-A0A7Z9WXV3-F1
#
_cell.length_a   1.000
_cell.length_b   1.000
_cell.length_c   1.000
_cell.angle_alpha   90.00
_cell.angle_beta   90.00
_cell.angle_gamma   90.00
#
_symmetry.space_group_name_H-M   'P 1'
#
loop_
_entity.id
_entity.type
_entity.pdbx_description
1 polymer ?
#
loop_
_entity_poly.entity_id
_entity_poly.type
_entity_poly.pdbx_seq_one_letter_code
_entity_poly.pdbx_strand_id
1 'polypeptide(L)'
;FSEYHPDVKIVAVEPFLGHKIQGLKNMKESYRPGIFDKSLPDQIMRVHDDEAFRMARLLARKEGLLVGMSSGAGMCCALELAAELDHGMVVTIIPDGGERYLSTPLFTRKNKVTEKKSDLCFFNTLTKKKEAFLSQKEKSVTFYTCGPTAYEPANLSLCRRFIVSDLITRYLECKGYEVNSCMNFTDLDDNTIEGANRAGQSLQEFTGKYIDGFMADIDSLNVKRATNFPKASDHVVDMIEISHQLLHKGFAYEKHGSIYFDISKFKKYGRLSGIDLGKIKLGRTVDLDNYEKDNARDFTLLKRSTLAELKKGIFYETDWGNVRPGWHIECSAMSIN
;
A
#
# COMPACT_ATOMS: atom_id res chain seq x y z
N PHE A 1 -46.99 13.13 23.45
CA PHE A 1 -47.27 11.89 22.69
C PHE A 1 -46.78 10.68 23.46
N SER A 2 -45.49 10.62 23.83
CA SER A 2 -44.92 9.58 24.70
C SER A 2 -45.67 9.38 26.03
N GLU A 3 -46.16 10.45 26.66
CA GLU A 3 -46.97 10.37 27.89
C GLU A 3 -48.30 9.61 27.72
N TYR A 4 -48.88 9.63 26.51
CA TYR A 4 -50.16 8.99 26.20
C TYR A 4 -50.00 7.66 25.46
N HIS A 5 -48.79 7.38 24.95
CA HIS A 5 -48.44 6.18 24.18
C HIS A 5 -47.05 5.67 24.59
N PRO A 6 -46.91 5.10 25.80
CA PRO A 6 -45.62 4.70 26.35
C PRO A 6 -44.94 3.56 25.56
N ASP A 7 -45.71 2.80 24.79
CA ASP A 7 -45.20 1.71 23.96
C ASP A 7 -44.58 2.20 22.64
N VAL A 8 -44.78 3.48 22.28
CA VAL A 8 -44.22 4.05 21.05
C VAL A 8 -42.85 4.64 21.34
N LYS A 9 -41.82 4.07 20.70
CA LYS A 9 -40.44 4.57 20.76
C LYS A 9 -40.13 5.45 19.56
N ILE A 10 -39.45 6.57 19.81
CA ILE A 10 -38.97 7.51 18.81
C ILE A 10 -37.48 7.28 18.58
N VAL A 11 -37.13 6.86 17.37
CA VAL A 11 -35.74 6.69 16.95
C VAL A 11 -35.34 7.82 16.01
N ALA A 12 -34.34 8.60 16.38
CA ALA A 12 -33.77 9.63 15.54
C ALA A 12 -32.65 9.06 14.66
N VAL A 13 -32.51 9.60 13.45
CA VAL A 13 -31.45 9.23 12.51
C VAL A 13 -30.44 10.37 12.42
N GLU A 14 -29.18 10.07 12.75
CA GLU A 14 -28.07 11.03 12.70
C GLU A 14 -26.97 10.50 11.74
N PRO A 15 -26.55 11.27 10.72
CA PRO A 15 -25.44 10.86 9.87
C PRO A 15 -24.10 10.96 10.63
N PHE A 16 -23.06 10.24 10.18
CA PHE A 16 -21.71 10.39 10.73
C PHE A 16 -21.07 11.78 10.44
N LEU A 17 -19.96 12.10 11.11
CA LEU A 17 -19.18 13.33 10.86
C LEU A 17 -18.70 13.39 9.40
N GLY A 18 -18.75 14.58 8.79
CA GLY A 18 -18.32 14.78 7.40
C GLY A 18 -19.27 14.24 6.32
N HIS A 19 -20.54 13.96 6.69
CA HIS A 19 -21.55 13.42 5.78
C HIS A 19 -21.94 14.36 4.63
N LYS A 20 -22.45 13.77 3.56
CA LYS A 20 -23.00 14.46 2.36
C LYS A 20 -24.52 14.35 2.25
N ILE A 21 -25.18 13.68 3.21
CA ILE A 21 -26.64 13.56 3.25
C ILE A 21 -27.28 14.94 3.44
N GLN A 22 -27.96 15.44 2.40
CA GLN A 22 -28.78 16.65 2.50
C GLN A 22 -30.09 16.35 3.24
N GLY A 23 -30.63 17.35 3.96
CA GLY A 23 -31.85 17.21 4.76
C GLY A 23 -31.63 16.68 6.18
N LEU A 24 -30.49 16.04 6.45
CA LEU A 24 -30.04 15.66 7.80
C LEU A 24 -28.75 16.39 8.17
N LYS A 25 -28.41 16.38 9.45
CA LYS A 25 -27.22 17.02 9.99
C LYS A 25 -26.66 16.25 11.17
N ASN A 26 -25.33 16.15 11.25
CA ASN A 26 -24.68 15.75 12.49
C ASN A 26 -24.64 16.91 13.48
N MET A 27 -25.10 16.68 14.72
CA MET A 27 -25.26 17.76 15.72
C MET A 27 -23.94 18.25 16.32
N LYS A 28 -22.81 17.59 16.03
CA LYS A 28 -21.47 18.08 16.40
C LYS A 28 -20.91 19.10 15.39
N GLU A 29 -21.42 19.11 14.17
CA GLU A 29 -20.95 19.99 13.07
C GLU A 29 -21.95 21.09 12.71
N SER A 30 -23.10 21.15 13.39
CA SER A 30 -24.23 21.98 13.00
C SER A 30 -24.65 22.96 14.10
N TYR A 31 -25.14 24.13 13.69
CA TYR A 31 -25.82 25.06 14.58
C TYR A 31 -27.11 24.42 15.10
N ARG A 32 -27.30 24.44 16.43
CA ARG A 32 -28.50 23.89 17.08
C ARG A 32 -29.66 24.88 16.96
N PRO A 33 -30.76 24.52 16.28
CA PRO A 33 -31.97 25.34 16.28
C PRO A 33 -32.55 25.43 17.69
N GLY A 34 -33.23 26.54 18.02
CA GLY A 34 -33.86 26.73 19.33
C GLY A 34 -34.95 25.68 19.67
N ILE A 35 -35.50 25.03 18.64
CA ILE A 35 -36.50 23.96 18.77
C ILE A 35 -35.89 22.55 18.94
N PHE A 36 -34.56 22.42 18.90
CA PHE A 36 -33.91 21.11 18.99
C PHE A 36 -33.79 20.67 20.45
N ASP A 37 -34.39 19.52 20.76
CA ASP A 37 -34.27 18.87 22.06
C ASP A 37 -33.75 17.43 21.89
N LYS A 38 -32.54 17.20 22.43
CA LYS A 38 -31.85 15.90 22.37
C LYS A 38 -32.46 14.83 23.28
N SER A 39 -33.39 15.19 24.16
CA SER A 39 -34.02 14.28 25.11
C SER A 39 -35.31 13.64 24.57
N LEU A 40 -35.82 14.12 23.44
CA LEU A 40 -37.06 13.61 22.84
C LEU A 40 -36.92 12.22 22.20
N PRO A 41 -35.82 11.87 21.50
CA PRO A 41 -35.66 10.52 20.95
C PRO A 41 -35.22 9.53 22.04
N ASP A 42 -35.80 8.33 22.03
CA ASP A 42 -35.39 7.21 22.88
C ASP A 42 -34.04 6.63 22.44
N GLN A 43 -33.75 6.70 21.14
CA GLN A 43 -32.53 6.19 20.53
C GLN A 43 -32.10 7.09 19.37
N ILE A 44 -30.79 7.18 19.15
CA ILE A 44 -30.20 7.81 17.96
C ILE A 44 -29.43 6.72 17.21
N MET A 45 -29.90 6.39 16.00
CA MET A 45 -29.20 5.50 15.08
C MET A 45 -28.34 6.31 14.12
N ARG A 46 -27.20 5.73 13.75
CA ARG A 46 -26.26 6.37 12.82
C ARG A 46 -26.20 5.64 11.50
N VAL A 47 -26.05 6.43 10.43
CA VAL A 47 -26.05 5.91 9.07
C VAL A 47 -24.94 6.52 8.23
N HIS A 48 -24.29 5.68 7.41
CA HIS A 48 -23.30 6.12 6.45
C HIS A 48 -23.96 6.66 5.17
N ASP A 49 -23.31 7.63 4.52
CA ASP A 49 -23.74 8.21 3.24
C ASP A 49 -24.05 7.14 2.18
N ASP A 50 -23.15 6.18 2.01
CA ASP A 50 -23.27 5.16 0.97
C ASP A 50 -24.50 4.25 1.19
N GLU A 51 -24.85 3.98 2.45
CA GLU A 51 -26.01 3.17 2.81
C GLU A 51 -27.31 3.92 2.57
N ALA A 52 -27.37 5.20 3.00
CA ALA A 52 -28.50 6.08 2.73
C ALA A 52 -28.72 6.26 1.21
N PHE A 53 -27.66 6.48 0.45
CA PHE A 53 -27.73 6.70 -1.00
C PHE A 53 -28.16 5.42 -1.72
N ARG A 54 -27.62 4.27 -1.31
CA ARG A 54 -28.01 2.96 -1.83
C ARG A 54 -29.48 2.69 -1.53
N MET A 55 -29.95 3.00 -0.32
CA MET A 55 -31.34 2.78 0.07
C MET A 55 -32.31 3.65 -0.72
N ALA A 56 -32.04 4.95 -0.89
CA ALA A 56 -32.86 5.83 -1.72
C ALA A 56 -32.99 5.32 -3.18
N ARG A 57 -31.89 4.82 -3.75
CA ARG A 57 -31.90 4.18 -5.09
C ARG A 57 -32.68 2.87 -5.12
N LEU A 58 -32.63 2.09 -4.04
CA LEU A 58 -33.40 0.85 -3.94
C LEU A 58 -34.89 1.13 -3.80
N LEU A 59 -35.30 2.14 -3.02
CA LEU A 59 -36.68 2.60 -2.93
C LEU A 59 -37.22 3.01 -4.31
N ALA A 60 -36.45 3.78 -5.08
CA ALA A 60 -36.84 4.14 -6.44
C ALA A 60 -36.95 2.92 -7.36
N ARG A 61 -36.01 1.97 -7.25
CA ARG A 61 -35.92 0.81 -8.15
C ARG A 61 -36.91 -0.31 -7.83
N LYS A 62 -37.18 -0.57 -6.55
CA LYS A 62 -37.96 -1.72 -6.08
C LYS A 62 -39.38 -1.33 -5.69
N GLU A 63 -39.52 -0.18 -5.03
CA GLU A 63 -40.81 0.27 -4.49
C GLU A 63 -41.45 1.37 -5.35
N GLY A 64 -40.77 1.86 -6.39
CA GLY A 64 -41.25 2.97 -7.22
C GLY A 64 -41.28 4.32 -6.49
N LEU A 65 -40.64 4.42 -5.33
CA LEU A 65 -40.59 5.62 -4.51
C LEU A 65 -39.37 6.46 -4.87
N LEU A 66 -39.56 7.53 -5.66
CA LEU A 66 -38.50 8.49 -5.95
C LEU A 66 -38.28 9.42 -4.74
N VAL A 67 -37.14 9.27 -4.06
CA VAL A 67 -36.86 9.95 -2.78
C VAL A 67 -35.40 10.37 -2.64
N GLY A 68 -35.12 11.23 -1.67
CA GLY A 68 -33.81 11.79 -1.36
C GLY A 68 -32.93 10.96 -0.44
N MET A 69 -31.73 11.50 -0.20
CA MET A 69 -30.72 10.88 0.67
C MET A 69 -31.21 10.74 2.12
N SER A 70 -31.94 11.75 2.64
CA SER A 70 -32.50 11.73 4.00
C SER A 70 -33.58 10.65 4.18
N SER A 71 -34.43 10.48 3.18
CA SER A 71 -35.43 9.41 3.16
C SER A 71 -34.79 8.02 3.07
N GLY A 72 -33.73 7.90 2.27
CA GLY A 72 -32.90 6.69 2.23
C GLY A 72 -32.26 6.36 3.59
N ALA A 73 -31.75 7.37 4.30
CA ALA A 73 -31.23 7.23 5.67
C ALA A 73 -32.32 6.75 6.63
N GLY A 74 -33.50 7.40 6.61
CA GLY A 74 -34.65 7.02 7.44
C GLY A 74 -35.10 5.58 7.22
N MET A 75 -35.16 5.13 5.96
CA MET A 75 -35.53 3.75 5.63
C MET A 75 -34.43 2.74 5.99
N CYS A 76 -33.15 3.11 5.85
CA CYS A 76 -32.04 2.24 6.22
C CYS A 76 -32.09 1.89 7.72
N CYS A 77 -32.20 2.91 8.57
CA CYS A 77 -32.33 2.71 10.01
C CYS A 77 -33.63 1.98 10.38
N ALA A 78 -34.74 2.23 9.67
CA ALA A 78 -35.99 1.53 9.91
C ALA A 78 -35.89 0.02 9.63
N LEU A 79 -35.20 -0.37 8.55
CA LEU A 79 -34.97 -1.78 8.22
C LEU A 79 -34.00 -2.46 9.19
N GLU A 80 -32.95 -1.74 9.63
CA GLU A 80 -32.05 -2.22 10.68
C GLU A 80 -32.79 -2.45 12.00
N LEU A 81 -33.60 -1.47 12.43
CA LEU A 81 -34.42 -1.61 13.63
C LEU A 81 -35.42 -2.76 13.50
N ALA A 82 -36.08 -2.89 12.35
CA ALA A 82 -37.04 -3.97 12.11
C ALA A 82 -36.38 -5.36 12.15
N ALA A 83 -35.10 -5.48 11.75
CA ALA A 83 -34.36 -6.74 11.81
C ALA A 83 -34.02 -7.18 13.24
N GLU A 84 -34.03 -6.25 14.21
CA GLU A 84 -33.78 -6.52 15.63
C GLU A 84 -35.07 -6.78 16.44
N LEU A 85 -36.25 -6.60 15.84
CA LEU A 85 -37.53 -6.77 16.52
C LEU A 85 -38.15 -8.14 16.24
N ASP A 86 -38.53 -8.85 17.29
CA ASP A 86 -39.29 -10.11 17.17
C ASP A 86 -40.72 -9.88 16.64
N HIS A 87 -41.36 -8.79 17.07
CA HIS A 87 -42.67 -8.34 16.62
C HIS A 87 -42.81 -6.83 16.84
N GLY A 88 -43.55 -6.15 15.97
CA GLY A 88 -43.80 -4.72 16.08
C GLY A 88 -44.05 -4.05 14.73
N MET A 89 -44.34 -2.76 14.75
CA MET A 89 -44.48 -1.93 13.55
C MET A 89 -43.45 -0.82 13.58
N VAL A 90 -42.56 -0.81 12.60
CA VAL A 90 -41.62 0.30 12.38
C VAL A 90 -42.22 1.24 11.33
N VAL A 91 -42.37 2.50 11.68
CA VAL A 91 -42.84 3.55 10.77
C VAL A 91 -41.69 4.52 10.53
N THR A 92 -41.38 4.77 9.26
CA THR A 92 -40.39 5.77 8.85
C THR A 92 -41.04 6.84 8.00
N ILE A 93 -40.57 8.08 8.16
CA ILE A 93 -41.11 9.23 7.43
C ILE A 93 -40.23 9.47 6.22
N ILE A 94 -40.85 9.64 5.05
CA ILE A 94 -40.23 9.99 3.78
C ILE A 94 -40.68 11.41 3.43
N PRO A 95 -39.95 12.47 3.88
CA PRO A 95 -40.42 13.84 3.76
C PRO A 95 -40.00 14.53 2.44
N ASP A 96 -39.92 13.81 1.32
CA ASP A 96 -39.53 14.40 0.03
C ASP A 96 -39.97 13.57 -1.20
N GLY A 97 -40.01 14.20 -2.39
CA GLY A 97 -40.35 13.57 -3.68
C GLY A 97 -39.15 13.26 -4.59
N GLY A 98 -37.92 13.36 -4.07
CA GLY A 98 -36.69 13.01 -4.79
C GLY A 98 -36.25 13.98 -5.91
N GLU A 99 -37.11 14.89 -6.39
CA GLU A 99 -36.87 15.73 -7.58
C GLU A 99 -35.71 16.70 -7.39
N ARG A 100 -35.54 17.23 -6.17
CA ARG A 100 -34.45 18.16 -5.83
C ARG A 100 -33.07 17.50 -5.84
N TYR A 101 -33.02 16.18 -5.84
CA TYR A 101 -31.77 15.41 -5.78
C TYR A 101 -31.27 14.99 -7.16
N LEU A 102 -32.01 15.26 -8.24
CA LEU A 102 -31.57 14.96 -9.61
C LEU A 102 -30.32 15.75 -10.03
N SER A 103 -30.12 16.94 -9.45
CA SER A 103 -28.91 17.76 -9.63
C SER A 103 -27.74 17.34 -8.74
N THR A 104 -27.93 16.34 -7.86
CA THR A 104 -26.92 15.86 -6.93
C THR A 104 -26.28 14.54 -7.41
N PRO A 105 -25.17 14.10 -6.79
CA PRO A 105 -24.58 12.77 -7.00
C PRO A 105 -25.49 11.56 -6.68
N LEU A 106 -26.70 11.77 -6.13
CA LEU A 106 -27.59 10.69 -5.71
C LEU A 106 -28.04 9.82 -6.89
N PHE A 107 -28.55 10.43 -7.95
CA PHE A 107 -29.09 9.70 -9.10
C PHE A 107 -28.20 9.77 -10.35
N THR A 108 -27.10 10.51 -10.27
CA THR A 108 -26.11 10.49 -11.35
C THR A 108 -25.52 9.08 -11.43
N ARG A 109 -25.64 8.50 -12.62
CA ARG A 109 -24.84 7.33 -12.99
C ARG A 109 -23.39 7.77 -12.85
N LYS A 110 -22.71 7.36 -11.78
CA LYS A 110 -21.25 7.47 -11.72
C LYS A 110 -20.78 6.93 -13.07
N ASN A 111 -20.14 7.76 -13.89
CA ASN A 111 -19.40 7.26 -15.03
C ASN A 111 -18.52 6.17 -14.45
N LYS A 112 -18.84 4.93 -14.79
CA LYS A 112 -18.04 3.79 -14.39
C LYS A 112 -16.70 3.98 -15.09
N VAL A 113 -15.78 4.70 -14.45
CA VAL A 113 -14.52 4.02 -14.18
C VAL A 113 -14.99 2.81 -13.39
N THR A 114 -14.97 1.67 -14.05
CA THR A 114 -15.33 0.39 -13.49
C THR A 114 -14.62 0.25 -12.15
N GLU A 115 -15.32 0.53 -11.05
CA GLU A 115 -15.07 -0.19 -9.80
C GLU A 115 -15.39 -1.65 -10.15
N LYS A 116 -14.41 -2.31 -10.78
CA LYS A 116 -14.24 -3.74 -10.74
C LYS A 116 -14.32 -4.05 -9.26
N LYS A 117 -15.46 -4.55 -8.81
CA LYS A 117 -15.53 -5.27 -7.54
C LYS A 117 -14.60 -6.46 -7.76
N SER A 118 -13.35 -6.32 -7.33
CA SER A 118 -12.34 -7.34 -7.52
C SER A 118 -12.63 -8.40 -6.48
N ASP A 119 -13.03 -9.59 -6.92
CA ASP A 119 -13.17 -10.75 -6.04
C ASP A 119 -11.80 -11.24 -5.53
N LEU A 120 -10.70 -10.66 -6.03
CA LEU A 120 -9.35 -10.89 -5.54
C LEU A 120 -8.98 -9.80 -4.54
N CYS A 121 -8.60 -10.22 -3.34
CA CYS A 121 -8.06 -9.34 -2.32
C CYS A 121 -6.64 -9.78 -1.91
N PHE A 122 -5.75 -8.82 -1.70
CA PHE A 122 -4.43 -9.06 -1.11
C PHE A 122 -4.34 -8.41 0.27
N PHE A 123 -3.56 -9.00 1.16
CA PHE A 123 -3.17 -8.31 2.38
C PHE A 123 -2.11 -7.27 2.05
N ASN A 124 -2.43 -5.99 2.25
CA ASN A 124 -1.52 -4.89 2.02
C ASN A 124 -0.77 -4.56 3.31
N THR A 125 0.53 -4.87 3.36
CA THR A 125 1.39 -4.60 4.52
C THR A 125 1.39 -3.13 4.95
N LEU A 126 1.26 -2.20 4.00
CA LEU A 126 1.25 -0.77 4.29
C LEU A 126 0.02 -0.34 5.10
N THR A 127 -1.14 -0.93 4.83
CA THR A 127 -2.41 -0.60 5.51
C THR A 127 -2.81 -1.62 6.56
N LYS A 128 -2.13 -2.78 6.58
CA LYS A 128 -2.39 -3.93 7.45
C LYS A 128 -3.80 -4.51 7.29
N LYS A 129 -4.37 -4.42 6.09
CA LYS A 129 -5.73 -4.88 5.78
C LYS A 129 -5.75 -5.69 4.50
N LYS A 130 -6.77 -6.54 4.36
CA LYS A 130 -7.13 -7.13 3.07
C LYS A 130 -7.82 -6.06 2.22
N GLU A 131 -7.30 -5.82 1.04
CA GLU A 131 -7.80 -4.80 0.11
C GLU A 131 -8.09 -5.44 -1.24
N ALA A 132 -9.15 -4.97 -1.89
CA ALA A 132 -9.48 -5.40 -3.24
C ALA A 132 -8.32 -5.06 -4.19
N PHE A 133 -7.86 -6.04 -4.94
CA PHE A 133 -6.80 -5.86 -5.91
C PHE A 133 -7.33 -5.14 -7.14
N LEU A 134 -6.80 -3.95 -7.40
CA LEU A 134 -7.08 -3.17 -8.60
C LEU A 134 -5.78 -2.98 -9.37
N SER A 135 -5.73 -3.43 -10.62
CA SER A 135 -4.56 -3.25 -11.47
C SER A 135 -4.41 -1.77 -11.88
N GLN A 136 -3.18 -1.28 -11.98
CA GLN A 136 -2.90 0.11 -12.39
C GLN A 136 -3.35 0.39 -13.83
N LYS A 137 -3.21 -0.60 -14.71
CA LYS A 137 -3.67 -0.59 -16.11
C LYS A 137 -4.69 -1.72 -16.30
N GLU A 138 -5.68 -1.51 -17.15
CA GLU A 138 -6.72 -2.52 -17.39
C GLU A 138 -6.09 -3.84 -17.89
N LYS A 139 -6.42 -4.95 -17.20
CA LYS A 139 -5.94 -6.31 -17.48
C LYS A 139 -4.42 -6.48 -17.51
N SER A 140 -3.65 -5.53 -17.00
CA SER A 140 -2.18 -5.59 -16.96
C SER A 140 -1.67 -5.35 -15.55
N VAL A 141 -0.78 -6.23 -15.09
CA VAL A 141 -0.19 -6.18 -13.74
C VAL A 141 1.32 -6.18 -13.86
N THR A 142 1.97 -5.23 -13.19
CA THR A 142 3.41 -5.28 -12.93
C THR A 142 3.64 -5.90 -11.56
N PHE A 143 4.59 -6.83 -11.47
CA PHE A 143 4.87 -7.53 -10.23
C PHE A 143 6.38 -7.71 -10.03
N TYR A 144 6.94 -7.02 -9.03
CA TYR A 144 8.36 -7.10 -8.69
C TYR A 144 8.55 -7.97 -7.44
N THR A 145 9.41 -8.99 -7.57
CA THR A 145 9.79 -9.87 -6.47
C THR A 145 11.29 -9.73 -6.23
N CYS A 146 11.69 -9.26 -5.04
CA CYS A 146 13.11 -9.20 -4.67
C CYS A 146 13.72 -10.61 -4.74
N GLY A 147 14.68 -10.80 -5.65
CA GLY A 147 15.35 -12.07 -5.86
C GLY A 147 16.52 -12.31 -4.91
N PRO A 148 17.36 -13.33 -5.20
CA PRO A 148 18.41 -13.75 -4.29
C PRO A 148 19.69 -12.93 -4.45
N THR A 149 20.49 -12.91 -3.38
CA THR A 149 21.90 -12.52 -3.45
C THR A 149 22.71 -13.70 -3.98
N ALA A 150 23.50 -13.50 -5.03
CA ALA A 150 24.18 -14.57 -5.76
C ALA A 150 25.51 -15.01 -5.11
N TYR A 151 25.45 -15.48 -3.86
CA TYR A 151 26.64 -15.92 -3.10
C TYR A 151 26.48 -17.29 -2.41
N GLU A 152 25.27 -17.82 -2.35
CA GLU A 152 24.98 -19.11 -1.72
C GLU A 152 23.87 -19.88 -2.47
N PRO A 153 23.80 -21.22 -2.36
CA PRO A 153 22.73 -22.01 -2.95
C PRO A 153 21.36 -21.69 -2.31
N ALA A 154 20.28 -21.91 -3.07
CA ALA A 154 18.94 -21.63 -2.57
C ALA A 154 18.55 -22.60 -1.44
N ASN A 155 18.13 -22.05 -0.31
CA ASN A 155 17.53 -22.83 0.76
C ASN A 155 15.99 -22.89 0.62
N LEU A 156 15.35 -23.79 1.36
CA LEU A 156 13.89 -23.97 1.29
C LEU A 156 13.08 -22.71 1.65
N SER A 157 13.60 -21.84 2.52
CA SER A 157 12.93 -20.59 2.88
C SER A 157 12.92 -19.61 1.71
N LEU A 158 14.03 -19.57 0.96
CA LEU A 158 14.14 -18.79 -0.26
C LEU A 158 13.24 -19.38 -1.37
N CYS A 159 13.28 -20.70 -1.59
CA CYS A 159 12.42 -21.38 -2.56
C CYS A 159 10.93 -21.14 -2.29
N ARG A 160 10.49 -21.19 -1.02
CA ARG A 160 9.10 -20.89 -0.63
C ARG A 160 8.64 -19.52 -1.11
N ARG A 161 9.52 -18.50 -1.06
CA ARG A 161 9.18 -17.14 -1.53
C ARG A 161 8.82 -17.12 -3.01
N PHE A 162 9.60 -17.84 -3.82
CA PHE A 162 9.41 -17.86 -5.27
C PHE A 162 8.24 -18.73 -5.69
N ILE A 163 7.93 -19.81 -4.95
CA ILE A 163 6.68 -20.54 -5.11
C ILE A 163 5.46 -19.64 -4.83
N VAL A 164 5.52 -18.80 -3.79
CA VAL A 164 4.42 -17.85 -3.52
C VAL A 164 4.30 -16.82 -4.65
N SER A 165 5.42 -16.30 -5.16
CA SER A 165 5.43 -15.40 -6.33
C SER A 165 4.79 -16.07 -7.56
N ASP A 166 5.14 -17.33 -7.83
CA ASP A 166 4.58 -18.12 -8.93
C ASP A 166 3.07 -18.32 -8.79
N LEU A 167 2.61 -18.73 -7.61
CA LEU A 167 1.18 -18.92 -7.33
C LEU A 167 0.38 -17.64 -7.55
N ILE A 168 0.92 -16.48 -7.14
CA ILE A 168 0.30 -15.17 -7.38
C ILE A 168 0.22 -14.88 -8.89
N THR A 169 1.32 -15.05 -9.63
CA THR A 169 1.38 -14.82 -11.07
C THR A 169 0.38 -15.71 -11.81
N ARG A 170 0.43 -17.03 -11.58
CA ARG A 170 -0.48 -18.00 -12.22
C ARG A 170 -1.94 -17.71 -11.90
N TYR A 171 -2.25 -17.32 -10.67
CA TYR A 171 -3.62 -16.98 -10.28
C TYR A 171 -4.12 -15.71 -10.98
N LEU A 172 -3.28 -14.68 -11.08
CA LEU A 172 -3.61 -13.46 -11.82
C LEU A 172 -3.83 -13.74 -13.32
N GLU A 173 -3.00 -14.58 -13.93
CA GLU A 173 -3.18 -15.02 -15.32
C GLU A 173 -4.46 -15.82 -15.52
N CYS A 174 -4.80 -16.72 -14.59
CA CYS A 174 -6.07 -17.44 -14.57
C CYS A 174 -7.28 -16.49 -14.48
N LYS A 175 -7.11 -15.34 -13.80
CA LYS A 175 -8.11 -14.26 -13.75
C LYS A 175 -8.12 -13.35 -14.99
N GLY A 176 -7.32 -13.67 -16.01
CA GLY A 176 -7.26 -12.95 -17.28
C GLY A 176 -6.42 -11.68 -17.26
N TYR A 177 -5.48 -11.55 -16.31
CA TYR A 177 -4.46 -10.50 -16.34
C TYR A 177 -3.25 -10.95 -17.16
N GLU A 178 -2.69 -10.02 -17.92
CA GLU A 178 -1.32 -10.09 -18.40
C GLU A 178 -0.38 -9.64 -17.27
N VAL A 179 0.52 -10.52 -16.83
CA VAL A 179 1.43 -10.24 -15.71
C VAL A 179 2.84 -10.03 -16.25
N ASN A 180 3.35 -8.81 -16.15
CA ASN A 180 4.77 -8.50 -16.36
C ASN A 180 5.49 -8.63 -15.01
N SER A 181 6.24 -9.72 -14.85
CA SER A 181 6.91 -10.04 -13.58
C SER A 181 8.42 -9.81 -13.70
N CYS A 182 9.02 -9.25 -12.65
CA CYS A 182 10.44 -8.95 -12.60
C CYS A 182 11.04 -9.53 -11.31
N MET A 183 12.20 -10.18 -11.43
CA MET A 183 12.95 -10.73 -10.30
C MET A 183 14.43 -10.42 -10.45
N ASN A 184 14.98 -9.56 -9.60
CA ASN A 184 16.39 -9.20 -9.72
C ASN A 184 17.35 -10.29 -9.21
N PHE A 185 18.61 -10.20 -9.60
CA PHE A 185 19.73 -10.83 -8.90
C PHE A 185 20.60 -9.76 -8.25
N THR A 186 20.85 -9.89 -6.95
CA THR A 186 21.86 -9.05 -6.28
C THR A 186 23.21 -9.76 -6.45
N ASP A 187 23.91 -9.41 -7.52
CA ASP A 187 25.24 -9.92 -7.88
C ASP A 187 26.38 -8.96 -7.53
N LEU A 188 26.06 -7.76 -7.04
CA LEU A 188 27.01 -6.76 -6.58
C LEU A 188 26.64 -6.33 -5.14
N ASP A 189 27.18 -7.03 -4.15
CA ASP A 189 26.99 -6.77 -2.72
C ASP A 189 28.26 -7.14 -1.92
N ASP A 190 28.33 -6.73 -0.66
CA ASP A 190 29.41 -7.06 0.27
C ASP A 190 29.66 -8.59 0.31
N ASN A 191 28.59 -9.40 0.38
CA ASN A 191 28.71 -10.86 0.43
C ASN A 191 29.23 -11.48 -0.87
N THR A 192 28.85 -10.93 -2.02
CA THR A 192 29.31 -11.46 -3.32
C THR A 192 30.78 -11.09 -3.55
N ILE A 193 31.19 -9.88 -3.18
CA ILE A 193 32.59 -9.43 -3.23
C ILE A 193 33.46 -10.27 -2.30
N GLU A 194 33.06 -10.44 -1.04
CA GLU A 194 33.80 -11.26 -0.08
C GLU A 194 33.84 -12.74 -0.48
N GLY A 195 32.75 -13.27 -1.01
CA GLY A 195 32.66 -14.63 -1.55
C GLY A 195 33.63 -14.85 -2.71
N ALA A 196 33.60 -13.96 -3.72
CA ALA A 196 34.50 -14.00 -4.86
C ALA A 196 35.98 -13.88 -4.43
N ASN A 197 36.26 -13.00 -3.45
CA ASN A 197 37.59 -12.86 -2.87
C ASN A 197 38.10 -14.15 -2.23
N ARG A 198 37.26 -14.81 -1.42
CA ARG A 198 37.60 -16.08 -0.77
C ARG A 198 37.76 -17.23 -1.77
N ALA A 199 36.96 -17.23 -2.83
CA ALA A 199 37.01 -18.24 -3.89
C ALA A 199 38.18 -18.02 -4.88
N GLY A 200 38.83 -16.85 -4.85
CA GLY A 200 39.86 -16.49 -5.83
C GLY A 200 39.33 -16.33 -7.25
N GLN A 201 38.04 -16.00 -7.40
CA GLN A 201 37.35 -15.87 -8.69
C GLN A 201 37.03 -14.40 -8.99
N SER A 202 36.75 -14.09 -10.26
CA SER A 202 36.12 -12.81 -10.58
C SER A 202 34.69 -12.75 -10.00
N LEU A 203 34.18 -11.55 -9.75
CA LEU A 203 32.83 -11.37 -9.22
C LEU A 203 31.78 -12.02 -10.12
N GLN A 204 31.92 -11.84 -11.45
CA GLN A 204 31.00 -12.37 -12.45
C GLN A 204 30.99 -13.91 -12.49
N GLU A 205 32.16 -14.56 -12.42
CA GLU A 205 32.23 -16.03 -12.40
C GLU A 205 31.64 -16.59 -11.11
N PHE A 206 31.94 -15.96 -9.97
CA PHE A 206 31.45 -16.37 -8.67
C PHE A 206 29.93 -16.30 -8.61
N THR A 207 29.34 -15.15 -8.98
CA THR A 207 27.89 -14.94 -8.92
C THR A 207 27.15 -15.73 -9.99
N GLY A 208 27.73 -15.86 -11.19
CA GLY A 208 27.18 -16.63 -12.30
C GLY A 208 26.85 -18.07 -11.90
N LYS A 209 27.75 -18.74 -11.16
CA LYS A 209 27.51 -20.10 -10.64
C LYS A 209 26.25 -20.18 -9.76
N TYR A 210 26.03 -19.20 -8.88
CA TYR A 210 24.87 -19.20 -7.98
C TYR A 210 23.58 -18.81 -8.70
N ILE A 211 23.67 -17.91 -9.69
CA ILE A 211 22.55 -17.57 -10.56
C ILE A 211 22.12 -18.82 -11.35
N ASP A 212 23.05 -19.53 -11.99
CA ASP A 212 22.75 -20.74 -12.74
C ASP A 212 22.14 -21.84 -11.85
N GLY A 213 22.71 -22.04 -10.66
CA GLY A 213 22.16 -22.97 -9.67
C GLY A 213 20.75 -22.61 -9.23
N PHE A 214 20.50 -21.33 -8.94
CA PHE A 214 19.16 -20.85 -8.60
C PHE A 214 18.17 -21.04 -9.75
N MET A 215 18.58 -20.80 -10.99
CA MET A 215 17.75 -21.02 -12.18
C MET A 215 17.39 -22.50 -12.34
N ALA A 216 18.33 -23.41 -12.08
CA ALA A 216 18.06 -24.84 -12.09
C ALA A 216 17.09 -25.27 -10.95
N ASP A 217 17.21 -24.65 -9.77
CA ASP A 217 16.32 -24.92 -8.63
C ASP A 217 14.87 -24.48 -8.93
N ILE A 218 14.66 -23.27 -9.49
CA ILE A 218 13.31 -22.79 -9.83
C ILE A 218 12.68 -23.62 -10.95
N ASP A 219 13.47 -24.07 -11.93
CA ASP A 219 12.99 -24.97 -12.99
C ASP A 219 12.58 -26.34 -12.40
N SER A 220 13.40 -26.90 -11.50
CA SER A 220 13.12 -28.17 -10.82
C SER A 220 11.85 -28.10 -9.97
N LEU A 221 11.56 -26.93 -9.39
CA LEU A 221 10.35 -26.66 -8.62
C LEU A 221 9.14 -26.27 -9.51
N ASN A 222 9.31 -26.22 -10.83
CA ASN A 222 8.29 -25.79 -11.79
C ASN A 222 7.72 -24.39 -11.49
N VAL A 223 8.55 -23.52 -10.92
CA VAL A 223 8.24 -22.11 -10.71
C VAL A 223 8.26 -21.43 -12.06
N LYS A 224 7.19 -20.70 -12.41
CA LYS A 224 7.17 -19.92 -13.64
C LYS A 224 8.26 -18.85 -13.57
N ARG A 225 9.14 -18.84 -14.57
CA ARG A 225 10.19 -17.82 -14.70
C ARG A 225 9.56 -16.44 -14.83
N ALA A 226 10.17 -15.44 -14.18
CA ALA A 226 9.80 -14.05 -14.34
C ALA A 226 10.01 -13.60 -15.79
N THR A 227 9.34 -12.53 -16.19
CA THR A 227 9.50 -11.92 -17.53
C THR A 227 10.95 -11.47 -17.71
N ASN A 228 11.52 -10.79 -16.71
CA ASN A 228 12.89 -10.28 -16.72
C ASN A 228 13.64 -10.60 -15.42
N PHE A 229 14.97 -10.73 -15.55
CA PHE A 229 15.89 -10.97 -14.43
C PHE A 229 17.06 -9.97 -14.40
N PRO A 230 16.81 -8.70 -14.02
CA PRO A 230 17.87 -7.69 -14.00
C PRO A 230 18.93 -8.01 -12.94
N LYS A 231 20.20 -7.76 -13.25
CA LYS A 231 21.29 -7.89 -12.29
C LYS A 231 21.65 -6.54 -11.71
N ALA A 232 21.97 -6.48 -10.43
CA ALA A 232 22.39 -5.22 -9.79
C ALA A 232 23.59 -4.57 -10.52
N SER A 233 24.54 -5.40 -10.98
CA SER A 233 25.72 -4.94 -11.74
C SER A 233 25.38 -4.26 -13.09
N ASP A 234 24.27 -4.62 -13.72
CA ASP A 234 23.83 -4.06 -15.00
C ASP A 234 23.13 -2.69 -14.85
N HIS A 235 22.75 -2.32 -13.62
CA HIS A 235 21.93 -1.14 -13.31
C HIS A 235 22.64 -0.09 -12.45
N VAL A 236 23.97 -0.15 -12.35
CA VAL A 236 24.72 0.79 -11.50
C VAL A 236 24.58 2.24 -11.94
N VAL A 237 24.51 2.49 -13.25
CA VAL A 237 24.28 3.84 -13.79
C VAL A 237 22.94 4.41 -13.31
N ASP A 238 21.89 3.59 -13.32
CA ASP A 238 20.56 3.98 -12.82
C ASP A 238 20.60 4.33 -11.33
N MET A 239 21.38 3.58 -10.54
CA MET A 239 21.55 3.83 -9.10
C MET A 239 22.31 5.13 -8.83
N ILE A 240 23.33 5.44 -9.63
CA ILE A 240 24.08 6.70 -9.55
C ILE A 240 23.14 7.88 -9.89
N GLU A 241 22.35 7.76 -10.95
CA GLU A 241 21.40 8.79 -11.37
C GLU A 241 20.32 9.05 -10.30
N ILE A 242 19.74 8.00 -9.71
CA ILE A 242 18.79 8.14 -8.59
C ILE A 242 19.46 8.86 -7.41
N SER A 243 20.72 8.57 -7.12
CA SER A 243 21.48 9.22 -6.05
C SER A 243 21.68 10.71 -6.34
N HIS A 244 22.04 11.10 -7.57
CA HIS A 244 22.10 12.50 -8.00
C HIS A 244 20.77 13.21 -7.79
N GLN A 245 19.66 12.59 -8.21
CA GLN A 245 18.33 13.18 -8.05
C GLN A 245 17.93 13.37 -6.59
N LEU A 246 18.28 12.42 -5.71
CA LEU A 246 18.01 12.50 -4.28
C LEU A 246 18.84 13.59 -3.59
N LEU A 247 20.11 13.76 -3.99
CA LEU A 247 20.97 14.86 -3.54
C LEU A 247 20.38 16.21 -3.96
N HIS A 248 20.05 16.37 -5.24
CA HIS A 248 19.46 17.60 -5.77
C HIS A 248 18.13 17.97 -5.08
N LYS A 249 17.31 16.97 -4.73
CA LYS A 249 16.05 17.18 -4.00
C LYS A 249 16.23 17.37 -2.49
N GLY A 250 17.45 17.29 -1.96
CA GLY A 250 17.76 17.46 -0.54
C GLY A 250 17.31 16.29 0.36
N PHE A 251 17.18 15.08 -0.21
CA PHE A 251 16.88 13.84 0.53
C PHE A 251 18.12 12.97 0.76
N ALA A 252 19.26 13.35 0.20
CA ALA A 252 20.54 12.68 0.41
C ALA A 252 21.63 13.71 0.70
N TYR A 253 22.75 13.24 1.23
CA TYR A 253 23.96 14.03 1.46
C TYR A 253 25.21 13.20 1.18
N GLU A 254 26.30 13.90 0.84
CA GLU A 254 27.63 13.31 0.71
C GLU A 254 28.37 13.44 2.05
N LYS A 255 29.09 12.40 2.43
CA LYS A 255 30.05 12.42 3.54
C LYS A 255 31.17 11.40 3.31
N HIS A 256 32.41 11.87 3.38
CA HIS A 256 33.64 11.06 3.24
C HIS A 256 33.77 10.23 1.95
N GLY A 257 33.15 10.68 0.86
CA GLY A 257 33.10 10.02 -0.45
C GLY A 257 31.99 8.99 -0.58
N SER A 258 31.04 8.95 0.37
CA SER A 258 29.85 8.11 0.33
C SER A 258 28.59 8.97 0.27
N ILE A 259 27.54 8.47 -0.38
CA ILE A 259 26.22 9.12 -0.44
C ILE A 259 25.25 8.39 0.47
N TYR A 260 24.57 9.14 1.34
CA TYR A 260 23.61 8.62 2.30
C TYR A 260 22.22 9.20 2.06
N PHE A 261 21.18 8.40 2.31
CA PHE A 261 19.80 8.88 2.35
C PHE A 261 19.47 9.42 3.75
N ASP A 262 19.06 10.69 3.82
CA ASP A 262 18.64 11.34 5.06
C ASP A 262 17.19 10.97 5.37
N ILE A 263 17.02 10.05 6.32
CA ILE A 263 15.69 9.58 6.74
C ILE A 263 14.88 10.72 7.36
N SER A 264 15.53 11.69 8.01
CA SER A 264 14.85 12.79 8.70
C SER A 264 14.08 13.70 7.73
N LYS A 265 14.53 13.80 6.48
CA LYS A 265 13.86 14.57 5.43
C LYS A 265 12.62 13.87 4.89
N PHE A 266 12.55 12.55 5.00
CA PHE A 266 11.40 11.77 4.54
C PHE A 266 10.40 11.50 5.66
N LYS A 267 9.49 12.46 5.92
CA LYS A 267 8.44 12.38 6.96
C LYS A 267 7.56 11.12 6.94
N LYS A 268 7.54 10.38 5.82
CA LYS A 268 6.75 9.16 5.64
C LYS A 268 7.54 7.88 5.92
N TYR A 269 8.81 7.96 6.30
CA TYR A 269 9.64 6.79 6.60
C TYR A 269 9.04 5.96 7.74
N GLY A 270 9.22 4.64 7.68
CA GLY A 270 8.72 3.70 8.69
C GLY A 270 7.25 3.27 8.53
N ARG A 271 6.47 3.88 7.60
CA ARG A 271 5.05 3.53 7.40
C ARG A 271 4.81 2.07 7.01
N LEU A 272 5.71 1.46 6.23
CA LEU A 272 5.56 0.07 5.79
C LEU A 272 5.81 -0.93 6.93
N SER A 273 6.88 -0.73 7.71
CA SER A 273 7.22 -1.60 8.85
C SER A 273 6.39 -1.30 10.10
N GLY A 274 5.78 -0.11 10.17
CA GLY A 274 5.12 0.39 11.37
C GLY A 274 6.09 0.77 12.49
N ILE A 275 7.38 0.92 12.19
CA ILE A 275 8.40 1.31 13.15
C ILE A 275 8.28 2.81 13.43
N ASP A 276 8.15 3.15 14.70
CA ASP A 276 8.20 4.52 15.19
C ASP A 276 9.67 4.94 15.38
N LEU A 277 10.16 5.78 14.47
CA LEU A 277 11.51 6.32 14.54
C LEU A 277 11.78 7.09 15.85
N GLY A 278 10.77 7.64 16.51
CA GLY A 278 10.92 8.30 17.81
C GLY A 278 11.31 7.34 18.94
N LYS A 279 11.01 6.03 18.79
CA LYS A 279 11.25 5.01 19.82
C LYS A 279 12.57 4.25 19.65
N ILE A 280 13.26 4.40 18.53
CA ILE A 280 14.59 3.79 18.31
C ILE A 280 15.62 4.57 19.15
N LYS A 281 15.96 4.09 20.35
CA LYS A 281 16.98 4.74 21.18
C LYS A 281 18.37 4.51 20.59
N LEU A 282 19.04 5.58 20.14
CA LEU A 282 20.46 5.56 19.80
C LEU A 282 21.26 5.19 21.08
N GLY A 283 22.19 4.24 20.96
CA GLY A 283 23.12 3.86 22.04
C GLY A 283 22.77 2.63 22.90
N ARG A 284 21.65 1.92 22.68
CA ARG A 284 21.36 0.64 23.41
C ARG A 284 21.63 -0.65 22.63
N THR A 285 21.80 -0.55 21.30
CA THR A 285 21.98 -1.73 20.42
C THR A 285 23.06 -1.49 19.37
N VAL A 286 23.60 -0.28 19.27
CA VAL A 286 24.47 0.15 18.17
C VAL A 286 25.49 1.15 18.73
N ASP A 287 26.77 0.85 18.53
CA ASP A 287 27.92 1.63 18.99
C ASP A 287 28.05 2.92 18.18
N LEU A 288 28.01 4.07 18.84
CA LEU A 288 27.96 5.39 18.19
C LEU A 288 29.32 5.84 17.64
N ASP A 289 30.41 5.30 18.16
CA ASP A 289 31.78 5.79 17.87
C ASP A 289 32.36 5.28 16.54
N ASN A 290 31.64 4.42 15.81
CA ASN A 290 32.06 3.87 14.50
C ASN A 290 31.29 4.45 13.30
N TYR A 291 30.45 5.47 13.48
CA TYR A 291 29.57 5.93 12.40
C TYR A 291 30.13 7.13 11.63
N GLU A 292 30.49 6.89 10.37
CA GLU A 292 30.85 7.91 9.38
C GLU A 292 29.64 8.75 8.89
N LYS A 293 28.43 8.58 9.45
CA LYS A 293 27.18 9.23 8.99
C LYS A 293 26.77 10.40 9.88
N ASP A 294 25.88 11.28 9.40
CA ASP A 294 25.32 12.36 10.23
C ASP A 294 24.23 11.85 11.18
N ASN A 295 23.59 10.73 10.84
CA ASN A 295 22.65 10.01 11.69
C ASN A 295 22.87 8.50 11.57
N ALA A 296 22.96 7.78 12.70
CA ALA A 296 23.17 6.33 12.70
C ALA A 296 22.03 5.54 12.02
N ARG A 297 20.88 6.17 11.80
CA ARG A 297 19.73 5.58 11.13
C ARG A 297 19.81 5.65 9.61
N ASP A 298 20.56 6.62 9.08
CA ASP A 298 20.66 6.83 7.63
C ASP A 298 21.34 5.63 6.97
N PHE A 299 20.90 5.31 5.77
CA PHE A 299 21.44 4.19 5.00
C PHE A 299 22.19 4.68 3.78
N THR A 300 23.16 3.89 3.35
CA THR A 300 24.05 4.26 2.26
C THR A 300 23.38 3.98 0.92
N LEU A 301 23.37 4.98 0.03
CA LEU A 301 22.97 4.85 -1.37
C LEU A 301 24.17 4.43 -2.23
N LEU A 302 25.29 5.12 -2.07
CA LEU A 302 26.57 4.81 -2.72
C LEU A 302 27.67 4.76 -1.64
N LYS A 303 28.39 3.65 -1.55
CA LYS A 303 29.52 3.47 -0.63
C LYS A 303 30.80 3.84 -1.37
N ARG A 304 31.69 4.58 -0.72
CA ARG A 304 33.07 4.75 -1.19
C ARG A 304 33.74 3.39 -1.35
N SER A 305 34.35 3.15 -2.51
CA SER A 305 35.09 1.91 -2.74
C SER A 305 36.37 1.86 -1.90
N THR A 306 36.60 0.71 -1.29
CA THR A 306 37.81 0.39 -0.52
C THR A 306 39.01 0.17 -1.44
N LEU A 307 40.24 0.26 -0.89
CA LEU A 307 41.46 -0.02 -1.66
C LEU A 307 41.48 -1.44 -2.27
N ALA A 308 40.87 -2.41 -1.60
CA ALA A 308 40.78 -3.78 -2.09
C ALA A 308 39.84 -3.87 -3.31
N GLU A 309 38.69 -3.19 -3.26
CA GLU A 309 37.74 -3.10 -4.36
C GLU A 309 38.34 -2.35 -5.56
N LEU A 310 39.05 -1.24 -5.32
CA LEU A 310 39.74 -0.47 -6.36
C LEU A 310 40.76 -1.31 -7.12
N LYS A 311 41.61 -2.07 -6.41
CA LYS A 311 42.62 -2.96 -7.03
C LYS A 311 41.99 -4.05 -7.89
N LYS A 312 40.73 -4.42 -7.63
CA LYS A 312 39.98 -5.43 -8.38
C LYS A 312 39.06 -4.83 -9.45
N GLY A 313 39.04 -3.51 -9.62
CA GLY A 313 38.16 -2.84 -10.58
C GLY A 313 36.69 -2.83 -10.18
N ILE A 314 36.36 -3.03 -8.89
CA ILE A 314 34.98 -3.04 -8.39
C ILE A 314 34.63 -1.63 -7.88
N PHE A 315 34.52 -0.70 -8.82
CA PHE A 315 34.17 0.69 -8.54
C PHE A 315 33.62 1.38 -9.78
N TYR A 316 32.95 2.50 -9.54
CA TYR A 316 32.40 3.37 -10.56
C TYR A 316 32.83 4.80 -10.26
N GLU A 317 33.33 5.49 -11.29
CA GLU A 317 33.77 6.86 -11.18
C GLU A 317 32.57 7.80 -11.16
N THR A 318 32.54 8.71 -10.18
CA THR A 318 31.49 9.72 -10.02
C THR A 318 32.09 11.04 -9.56
N ASP A 319 31.30 12.12 -9.56
CA ASP A 319 31.70 13.42 -9.03
C ASP A 319 32.12 13.37 -7.54
N TRP A 320 31.70 12.33 -6.81
CA TRP A 320 32.03 12.11 -5.39
C TRP A 320 33.20 11.13 -5.19
N GLY A 321 33.86 10.74 -6.28
CA GLY A 321 34.96 9.78 -6.30
C GLY A 321 34.51 8.37 -6.69
N ASN A 322 35.36 7.40 -6.37
CA ASN A 322 35.13 5.99 -6.71
C ASN A 322 34.17 5.36 -5.71
N VAL A 323 33.01 4.94 -6.21
CA VAL A 323 31.92 4.42 -5.39
C VAL A 323 31.41 3.09 -5.92
N ARG A 324 30.62 2.40 -5.10
CA ARG A 324 29.76 1.30 -5.50
C ARG A 324 28.37 1.46 -4.90
N PRO A 325 27.32 0.90 -5.52
CA PRO A 325 25.99 0.95 -4.94
C PRO A 325 25.88 0.28 -3.58
N GLY A 326 24.98 0.82 -2.76
CA GLY A 326 24.49 0.16 -1.56
C GLY A 326 23.23 -0.65 -1.86
N TRP A 327 22.99 -1.70 -1.08
CA TRP A 327 21.90 -2.64 -1.31
C TRP A 327 20.50 -2.02 -1.47
N HIS A 328 20.19 -0.95 -0.73
CA HIS A 328 18.84 -0.38 -0.69
C HIS A 328 18.43 0.38 -1.97
N ILE A 329 19.39 0.86 -2.76
CA ILE A 329 19.07 1.59 -4.00
C ILE A 329 18.85 0.63 -5.18
N GLU A 330 19.40 -0.59 -5.11
CA GLU A 330 19.36 -1.58 -6.20
C GLU A 330 17.95 -1.89 -6.66
N CYS A 331 17.11 -2.41 -5.77
CA CYS A 331 15.74 -2.79 -6.12
C CYS A 331 14.91 -1.59 -6.57
N SER A 332 15.18 -0.40 -6.00
CA SER A 332 14.50 0.83 -6.41
C SER A 332 14.82 1.14 -7.87
N ALA A 333 16.11 1.12 -8.26
CA ALA A 333 16.55 1.35 -9.63
C ALA A 333 15.98 0.33 -10.62
N MET A 334 16.13 -0.96 -10.30
CA MET A 334 15.68 -2.05 -11.18
C MET A 334 14.15 -2.17 -11.32
N SER A 335 13.37 -1.55 -10.43
CA SER A 335 11.90 -1.61 -10.47
C SER A 335 11.25 -0.49 -11.30
N ILE A 336 12.01 0.56 -11.65
CA ILE A 336 11.51 1.74 -12.37
C ILE A 336 11.59 1.54 -13.89
N ASN A 337 12.49 0.67 -14.34
CA ASN A 337 12.77 0.35 -15.75
C ASN A 337 12.03 -0.92 -16.21
#